data_AF-A0A821M3H2-F1
#
_entry.id   AF-A0A821M3H2-F1
#
_cell.length_a   1.000
_cell.length_b   1.000
_cell.length_c   1.000
_cell.angle_alpha   90.00
_cell.angle_beta   90.00
_cell.angle_gamma   90.00
#
_symmetry.space_group_name_H-M   'P 1'
#
loop_
_entity.id
_entity.type
_entity.pdbx_description
1 polymer ?
#
loop_
_entity_poly.entity_id
_entity_poly.type
_entity_poly.pdbx_seq_one_letter_code
_entity_poly.pdbx_strand_id
1 'polypeptide(L)'
;GYCLRSLNVTNVPLQLIALKKPHWNQVNYPTIQREFPFTSIQWQKLIGLLDAEKFQMLDDRIGCPDCADGGAEWIQVNWSKKSKRVIFEYGALVNSIEEFSKNLRVLREQYLKNL
;
A
#
# COMPACT_ATOMS: atom_id res chain seq x y z
N GLY A 1 -16.85 -5.18 10.97
CA GLY A 1 -15.54 -5.19 11.64
C GLY A 1 -14.48 -4.73 10.65
N TYR A 2 -13.53 -3.91 11.10
CA TYR A 2 -12.48 -3.38 10.24
C TYR A 2 -11.53 -4.49 9.77
N CYS A 3 -11.20 -4.50 8.48
CA CYS A 3 -10.28 -5.47 7.86
C CYS A 3 -9.17 -4.69 7.16
N LEU A 4 -7.94 -4.86 7.65
CA LEU A 4 -6.74 -4.33 7.01
C LEU A 4 -6.56 -5.04 5.66
N ARG A 5 -6.39 -4.22 4.62
CA ARG A 5 -6.12 -4.65 3.26
C ARG A 5 -4.80 -4.05 2.82
N SER A 6 -3.81 -4.89 2.54
CA SER A 6 -2.49 -4.41 2.11
C SER A 6 -1.95 -5.17 0.92
N LEU A 7 -1.05 -4.49 0.23
CA LEU A 7 -0.25 -5.01 -0.88
C LEU A 7 1.21 -4.71 -0.54
N ASN A 8 2.05 -5.74 -0.48
CA ASN A 8 3.49 -5.59 -0.32
C ASN A 8 4.19 -6.04 -1.60
N VAL A 9 5.07 -5.21 -2.14
CA VAL A 9 5.82 -5.51 -3.35
C VAL A 9 7.31 -5.38 -3.03
N THR A 10 8.07 -6.44 -3.25
CA THR A 10 9.53 -6.46 -3.02
C THR A 10 10.26 -6.77 -4.31
N ASN A 11 11.50 -6.31 -4.44
CA ASN A 11 12.37 -6.59 -5.60
C ASN A 11 13.41 -7.70 -5.33
N VAL A 12 13.63 -8.07 -4.05
CA VAL A 12 14.56 -9.12 -3.64
C VAL A 12 13.94 -9.95 -2.48
N PRO A 13 13.38 -11.14 -2.73
CA PRO A 13 13.03 -11.65 -4.05
C PRO A 13 11.94 -10.77 -4.69
N LEU A 14 11.85 -10.83 -6.02
CA LEU A 14 10.80 -10.11 -6.75
C LEU A 14 9.47 -10.83 -6.56
N GLN A 15 8.57 -10.24 -5.78
CA GLN A 15 7.28 -10.82 -5.45
C GLN A 15 6.27 -9.75 -5.02
N LEU A 16 4.99 -10.14 -5.09
CA LEU A 16 3.87 -9.35 -4.58
C LEU A 16 3.06 -10.21 -3.63
N ILE A 17 2.76 -9.68 -2.45
CA ILE A 17 1.96 -10.34 -1.42
C ILE A 17 0.73 -9.49 -1.14
N ALA A 18 -0.45 -10.06 -1.34
CA ALA A 18 -1.72 -9.42 -0.96
C ALA A 18 -2.22 -10.02 0.35
N LEU A 19 -2.78 -9.18 1.23
CA LEU A 19 -3.20 -9.58 2.57
C LEU A 19 -4.55 -8.95 2.96
N LYS A 20 -5.44 -9.78 3.52
CA LYS A 20 -6.66 -9.40 4.26
C LYS A 20 -6.50 -9.87 5.70
N LYS A 21 -6.46 -8.93 6.64
CA LYS A 21 -6.35 -9.23 8.08
C LYS A 21 -7.47 -8.53 8.85
N PRO A 22 -8.37 -9.27 9.50
CA PRO A 22 -9.36 -8.64 10.36
C PRO A 22 -8.67 -8.07 11.60
N HIS A 23 -9.18 -6.92 12.05
CA HIS A 23 -8.66 -6.25 13.24
C HIS A 23 -8.94 -7.07 14.50
N TRP A 24 -10.10 -7.73 14.58
CA TRP A 24 -10.52 -8.58 15.71
C TRP A 24 -10.93 -9.99 15.26
N ASN A 25 -10.99 -10.92 16.22
CA ASN A 25 -11.47 -12.29 16.03
C ASN A 25 -10.75 -13.08 14.92
N GLN A 26 -9.42 -13.12 15.02
CA GLN A 26 -8.58 -13.86 14.07
C GLN A 26 -8.72 -15.39 14.18
N VAL A 27 -9.36 -15.89 15.25
CA VAL A 27 -9.65 -17.31 15.44
C VAL A 27 -10.73 -17.76 14.45
N ASN A 28 -11.84 -17.01 14.35
CA ASN A 28 -12.93 -17.34 13.44
C ASN A 28 -12.72 -16.73 12.04
N TYR A 29 -11.92 -15.67 11.95
CA TYR A 29 -11.59 -14.99 10.70
C TYR A 29 -10.06 -14.92 10.55
N PRO A 30 -9.40 -15.99 10.11
CA PRO A 30 -7.95 -16.00 9.98
C PRO A 30 -7.47 -14.96 8.97
N THR A 31 -6.21 -14.53 9.13
CA THR A 31 -5.55 -13.70 8.11
C THR A 31 -5.40 -14.50 6.83
N ILE A 32 -5.80 -13.93 5.70
CA ILE A 32 -5.64 -14.53 4.39
C ILE A 32 -4.57 -13.73 3.65
N GLN A 33 -3.55 -14.43 3.16
CA GLN A 33 -2.53 -13.85 2.29
C GLN A 33 -2.20 -14.79 1.16
N ARG A 34 -1.77 -14.24 0.03
CA ARG A 34 -1.29 -15.00 -1.13
C ARG A 34 -0.17 -14.25 -1.80
N GLU A 35 0.83 -15.01 -2.22
CA GLU A 35 1.92 -14.54 -3.05
C GLU A 35 1.53 -14.67 -4.51
N PHE A 36 1.87 -13.67 -5.32
CA PHE A 36 1.63 -13.65 -6.74
C PHE A 36 2.93 -13.40 -7.49
N PRO A 37 3.08 -14.00 -8.69
CA PRO A 37 4.16 -13.62 -9.59
C PRO A 37 4.12 -12.12 -9.89
N PHE A 38 5.28 -11.49 -9.82
CA PHE A 38 5.46 -10.09 -10.19
C PHE A 38 6.70 -9.99 -11.08
N THR A 39 6.58 -9.30 -12.21
CA THR A 39 7.65 -9.22 -13.22
C THR A 39 8.51 -7.98 -13.04
N SER A 40 9.77 -8.05 -13.51
CA SER A 40 10.69 -6.90 -13.42
C SER A 40 10.14 -5.68 -14.17
N ILE A 41 9.40 -5.91 -15.26
CA ILE A 41 8.73 -4.86 -16.04
C ILE A 41 7.62 -4.21 -15.20
N GLN A 42 6.78 -4.99 -14.52
CA GLN A 42 5.74 -4.45 -13.63
C GLN A 42 6.35 -3.67 -12.47
N TRP A 43 7.44 -4.18 -11.89
CA TRP A 43 8.19 -3.48 -10.85
C TRP A 43 8.73 -2.15 -11.34
N GLN A 44 9.50 -2.14 -12.44
CA GLN A 44 10.05 -0.92 -13.04
C GLN A 44 8.98 0.11 -13.38
N LYS A 45 7.85 -0.35 -13.93
CA LYS A 45 6.69 0.53 -14.20
C LYS A 45 6.14 1.13 -12.92
N LEU A 46 6.00 0.35 -11.84
CA LEU A 46 5.48 0.83 -10.56
C LEU A 46 6.45 1.83 -9.91
N ILE A 47 7.74 1.49 -9.79
CA ILE A 47 8.71 2.39 -9.15
C ILE A 47 9.02 3.62 -10.01
N GLY A 48 8.86 3.55 -11.33
CA GLY A 48 9.02 4.68 -12.24
C GLY A 48 7.97 5.79 -12.04
N LEU A 49 6.84 5.48 -11.38
CA LEU A 49 5.83 6.47 -11.00
C LEU A 49 6.16 7.20 -9.70
N LEU A 50 7.11 6.70 -8.92
CA LEU A 50 7.46 7.27 -7.62
C LEU A 50 8.58 8.31 -7.78
N ASP A 51 8.24 9.58 -7.55
CA ASP A 51 9.23 10.62 -7.29
C ASP A 51 9.74 10.47 -5.84
N ALA A 52 10.90 9.82 -5.71
CA ALA A 52 11.44 9.44 -4.41
C ALA A 52 11.82 10.66 -3.54
N GLU A 53 12.23 11.77 -4.13
CA GLU A 53 12.59 12.99 -3.40
C GLU A 53 11.33 13.65 -2.83
N LYS A 54 10.31 13.85 -3.68
CA LYS A 54 9.05 14.43 -3.23
C LYS A 54 8.36 13.57 -2.18
N PHE A 55 8.35 12.25 -2.34
CA PHE A 55 7.74 11.36 -1.34
C PHE A 55 8.44 11.44 0.03
N GLN A 56 9.75 11.65 0.06
CA GLN A 56 10.49 11.81 1.32
C GLN A 56 10.20 13.15 2.01
N MET A 57 9.87 14.19 1.25
CA MET A 57 9.51 15.51 1.76
C MET A 57 8.07 15.59 2.28
N LEU A 58 7.22 14.60 1.99
CA LEU A 58 5.87 14.56 2.53
C LEU A 58 5.88 14.41 4.06
N ASP A 59 4.90 15.01 4.72
CA ASP A 59 4.63 14.74 6.13
C ASP A 59 4.26 13.28 6.33
N ASP A 60 4.59 12.72 7.50
CA ASP A 60 4.24 11.34 7.84
C ASP A 60 2.71 11.14 7.95
N ARG A 61 1.97 12.23 8.22
CA ARG A 61 0.51 12.27 8.33
C ARG A 61 -0.02 13.46 7.53
N ILE A 62 -0.93 13.20 6.61
CA ILE A 62 -1.58 14.21 5.77
C ILE A 62 -3.09 14.17 6.03
N GLY A 63 -3.69 15.33 6.29
CA GLY A 63 -5.12 15.45 6.61
C GLY A 63 -5.50 14.89 7.98
N CYS A 64 -6.72 14.38 8.12
CA CYS A 64 -7.22 13.75 9.34
C CYS A 64 -7.56 12.27 9.09
N PRO A 65 -6.54 11.40 8.92
CA PRO A 65 -6.79 9.97 8.66
C PRO A 65 -7.69 9.38 9.74
N ASP A 66 -8.82 8.81 9.31
CA ASP A 66 -9.79 8.08 10.13
C ASP A 66 -10.59 8.92 11.17
N CYS A 67 -10.65 10.25 11.04
CA CYS A 67 -11.32 11.11 12.03
C CYS A 67 -12.86 11.06 12.01
N ALA A 68 -13.48 10.58 10.92
CA ALA A 68 -14.94 10.48 10.76
C ALA A 68 -15.36 9.09 10.24
N ASP A 69 -14.71 8.04 10.74
CA ASP A 69 -14.88 6.65 10.27
C ASP A 69 -14.66 6.47 8.75
N GLY A 70 -13.98 7.43 8.11
CA GLY A 70 -13.67 7.42 6.68
C GLY A 70 -12.59 6.42 6.30
N GLY A 71 -11.87 5.87 7.28
CA GLY A 71 -10.70 5.03 7.06
C GLY A 71 -9.43 5.82 6.74
N ALA A 72 -8.32 5.11 6.75
CA ALA A 72 -7.01 5.62 6.39
C ALA A 72 -6.31 4.70 5.40
N GLU A 73 -5.48 5.29 4.56
CA GLU A 73 -4.52 4.59 3.72
C GLU A 73 -3.10 4.96 4.13
N TRP A 74 -2.16 4.06 3.83
CA TRP A 74 -0.75 4.33 4.01
C TRP A 74 0.04 3.78 2.84
N ILE A 75 1.14 4.47 2.54
CA ILE A 75 2.16 4.00 1.61
C ILE A 75 3.46 3.99 2.40
N GLN A 76 4.15 2.86 2.39
CA GLN A 76 5.49 2.74 2.95
C GLN A 76 6.45 2.33 1.84
N VAL A 77 7.53 3.09 1.72
CA VAL A 77 8.63 2.79 0.81
C VAL A 77 9.86 2.46 1.65
N ASN A 78 10.47 1.31 1.39
CA ASN A 78 11.70 0.87 2.02
C ASN A 78 12.82 0.93 0.97
N TRP A 79 13.78 1.81 1.19
CA TRP A 79 15.06 1.83 0.46
C TRP A 79 16.11 1.05 1.27
N SER A 80 17.29 0.83 0.69
CA SER A 80 18.37 0.04 1.31
C SER A 80 18.76 0.47 2.73
N LYS A 81 18.67 1.77 3.06
CA LYS A 81 19.08 2.33 4.36
C LYS A 81 18.02 3.17 5.07
N LYS A 82 16.86 3.38 4.45
CA LYS A 82 15.83 4.31 4.94
C LYS A 82 14.44 3.75 4.66
N SER A 83 13.50 4.10 5.50
CA SER A 83 12.08 3.82 5.32
C SER A 83 11.30 5.10 5.54
N LYS A 84 10.26 5.31 4.74
CA LYS A 84 9.31 6.42 4.92
C LYS A 84 7.91 5.85 4.79
N ARG A 85 7.05 6.19 5.74
CA ARG A 85 5.62 5.87 5.71
C ARG A 85 4.84 7.17 5.74
N VAL A 86 3.89 7.30 4.83
CA VAL A 86 2.95 8.41 4.77
C VAL A 86 1.55 7.83 4.96
N ILE A 87 0.79 8.39 5.90
CA ILE A 87 -0.59 8.01 6.22
C ILE A 87 -1.51 9.17 5.85
N PHE A 88 -2.60 8.87 5.16
CA PHE A 88 -3.55 9.85 4.64
C PHE A 88 -4.98 9.29 4.64
N GLU A 89 -5.97 10.15 4.44
CA GLU A 89 -7.38 9.76 4.36
C GLU A 89 -7.64 8.78 3.20
N TYR A 90 -8.54 7.82 3.40
CA TYR A 90 -8.89 6.84 2.37
C TYR A 90 -9.36 7.53 1.07
N GLY A 91 -8.75 7.14 -0.06
CA GLY A 91 -9.12 7.69 -1.37
C GLY A 91 -8.58 9.09 -1.67
N ALA A 92 -7.92 9.76 -0.72
CA ALA A 92 -7.37 11.09 -0.93
C ALA A 92 -6.32 11.11 -2.06
N LEU A 93 -6.23 12.24 -2.76
CA LEU A 93 -5.16 12.52 -3.71
C LEU A 93 -4.06 13.27 -2.96
N VAL A 94 -2.89 12.67 -2.87
CA VAL A 94 -1.73 13.27 -2.23
C VAL A 94 -0.84 13.88 -3.31
N ASN A 95 -0.68 15.19 -3.26
CA ASN A 95 0.17 15.93 -4.20
C ASN A 95 1.55 15.29 -4.31
N SER A 96 2.04 15.15 -5.54
CA SER A 96 3.33 14.55 -5.91
C SER A 96 3.37 13.02 -6.02
N ILE A 97 2.35 12.29 -5.53
CA ILE A 97 2.27 10.83 -5.60
C ILE A 97 0.90 10.32 -6.07
N GLU A 98 0.11 11.15 -6.73
CA GLU A 98 -1.26 10.84 -7.15
C GLU A 98 -1.28 9.65 -8.10
N GLU A 99 -0.38 9.62 -9.09
CA GLU A 99 -0.33 8.53 -10.06
C GLU A 99 0.17 7.23 -9.41
N PHE A 100 1.21 7.32 -8.58
CA PHE A 100 1.75 6.19 -7.82
C PHE A 100 0.69 5.56 -6.89
N SER A 101 0.01 6.39 -6.10
CA SER A 101 -1.05 5.93 -5.18
C SER A 101 -2.25 5.35 -5.91
N LYS A 102 -2.70 5.95 -7.02
CA LYS A 102 -3.76 5.39 -7.88
C LYS A 102 -3.36 4.02 -8.43
N ASN A 103 -2.14 3.87 -8.91
CA ASN A 103 -1.66 2.59 -9.46
C ASN A 103 -1.59 1.51 -8.37
N LEU A 104 -1.06 1.83 -7.19
CA LEU A 104 -1.06 0.92 -6.03
C LEU A 104 -2.46 0.48 -5.62
N ARG A 105 -3.45 1.40 -5.63
CA ARG A 105 -4.85 1.05 -5.35
C ARG A 105 -5.40 0.06 -6.39
N VAL A 106 -5.15 0.28 -7.67
CA VAL A 106 -5.57 -0.64 -8.75
C VAL A 106 -4.97 -2.02 -8.57
N LEU A 107 -3.65 -2.11 -8.33
CA LEU A 107 -2.98 -3.38 -8.05
C LEU A 107 -3.57 -4.05 -6.81
N ARG A 108 -3.74 -3.29 -5.72
CA ARG A 108 -4.33 -3.81 -4.47
C ARG A 108 -5.70 -4.43 -4.72
N GLU A 109 -6.62 -3.73 -5.39
CA GLU A 109 -7.94 -4.27 -5.68
C GLU A 109 -7.90 -5.49 -6.62
N GLN A 110 -7.01 -5.47 -7.63
CA GLN A 110 -6.83 -6.60 -8.54
C GLN A 110 -6.39 -7.87 -7.79
N TYR A 111 -5.37 -7.79 -6.94
CA TYR A 111 -4.83 -8.97 -6.26
C TYR A 111 -5.68 -9.40 -5.06
N LEU A 112 -6.31 -8.47 -4.34
CA LEU A 112 -7.22 -8.81 -3.25
C LEU A 112 -8.51 -9.48 -3.71
N LYS A 113 -8.98 -9.24 -4.94
CA LYS A 113 -10.11 -10.00 -5.53
C LYS A 113 -9.79 -11.48 -5.71
N ASN A 114 -8.51 -11.82 -5.80
CA ASN A 114 -8.01 -13.18 -5.96
C ASN A 114 -7.56 -13.82 -4.63
N LEU A 115 -7.95 -13.24 -3.48
CA LEU A 115 -7.84 -13.82 -2.15
C LEU A 115 -9.19 -14.34 -1.68
#